data_AF-A0A9P8CBM5-F1
#
_entry.id   AF-A0A9P8CBM5-F1
#
_cell.length_a   1.000
_cell.length_b   1.000
_cell.length_c   1.000
_cell.angle_alpha   90.00
_cell.angle_beta   90.00
_cell.angle_gamma   90.00
#
_symmetry.space_group_name_H-M   'P 1'
#
loop_
_entity.id
_entity.type
_entity.pdbx_description
1 polymer ?
#
loop_
_entity_poly.entity_id
_entity_poly.type
_entity_poly.pdbx_seq_one_letter_code
_entity_poly.pdbx_strand_id
1 'polypeptide(L)'
;MKEIQREVTRVCISLLDHPLQDNEYKSAIISGLAVLGMRKDEGWLDAEEYTPKYSAVIKMARLMVVQEAFHRKQEAMIAFQERERSRGNEVTEKEAREQTSGYYHSIKGMVRKFMTMADGKRDPTPMQWIFRARSYGFKIRYTTTAAGCIQWLGDTILYQQIRFDMSEVRTLIHGLVKEAREVLYKDLLLVDQDSQGHVDPTQVPGIDWDTIVDNPSESRVGWSFLDDERSR
;
A
#
# COMPACT_ATOMS: atom_id res chain seq x y z
N MET A 1 -24.85 -1.45 -26.95
CA MET A 1 -24.32 -1.37 -25.56
C MET A 1 -23.19 -2.37 -25.27
N LYS A 2 -23.24 -3.63 -25.75
CA LYS A 2 -22.22 -4.67 -25.48
C LYS A 2 -20.82 -4.41 -26.09
N GLU A 3 -20.76 -3.74 -27.25
CA GLU A 3 -19.50 -3.55 -27.98
C GLU A 3 -18.58 -2.51 -27.34
N ILE A 4 -19.13 -1.35 -26.93
CA ILE A 4 -18.36 -0.32 -26.21
C ILE A 4 -17.78 -0.88 -24.91
N GLN A 5 -18.58 -1.63 -24.14
CA GLN A 5 -18.10 -2.24 -22.89
C GLN A 5 -16.92 -3.19 -23.14
N ARG A 6 -16.97 -3.98 -24.21
CA ARG A 6 -15.87 -4.88 -24.60
C ARG A 6 -14.61 -4.10 -24.93
N GLU A 7 -14.71 -3.06 -25.75
CA GLU A 7 -13.54 -2.26 -26.14
C GLU A 7 -12.95 -1.49 -24.94
N VAL A 8 -13.79 -0.99 -24.03
CA VAL A 8 -13.33 -0.41 -22.76
C VAL A 8 -12.57 -1.45 -21.93
N THR A 9 -13.08 -2.68 -21.80
CA THR A 9 -12.37 -3.76 -21.10
C THR A 9 -11.03 -4.06 -21.77
N ARG A 10 -10.95 -4.10 -23.11
CA ARG A 10 -9.66 -4.29 -23.82
C ARG A 10 -8.67 -3.17 -23.50
N VAL A 11 -9.11 -1.92 -23.52
CA VAL A 11 -8.27 -0.76 -23.15
C VAL A 11 -7.76 -0.92 -21.72
N CYS A 12 -8.63 -1.24 -20.75
CA CYS A 12 -8.22 -1.49 -19.37
C CYS A 12 -7.19 -2.63 -19.26
N ILE A 13 -7.36 -3.73 -20.01
CA ILE A 13 -6.41 -4.84 -20.04
C ILE A 13 -5.06 -4.40 -20.62
N SER A 14 -5.06 -3.59 -21.67
CA SER A 14 -3.81 -3.02 -22.23
C SER A 14 -3.11 -2.10 -21.24
N LEU A 15 -3.84 -1.31 -20.45
CA LEU A 15 -3.25 -0.49 -19.38
C LEU A 15 -2.60 -1.36 -18.28
N LEU A 16 -3.20 -2.51 -17.95
CA LEU A 16 -2.63 -3.48 -17.01
C LEU A 16 -1.37 -4.18 -17.56
N ASP A 17 -1.21 -4.21 -18.88
CA ASP A 17 -0.06 -4.85 -19.57
C ASP A 17 1.10 -3.90 -19.83
N HIS A 18 1.00 -2.64 -19.40
CA HIS A 18 2.02 -1.62 -19.61
C HIS A 18 3.36 -2.05 -18.97
N PRO A 19 4.48 -2.07 -19.71
CA PRO A 19 5.78 -2.39 -19.14
C PRO A 19 6.28 -1.23 -18.27
N LEU A 20 6.57 -1.52 -17.01
CA LEU A 20 7.22 -0.58 -16.11
C LEU A 20 8.73 -0.65 -16.37
N GLN A 21 9.24 0.32 -17.10
CA GLN A 21 10.67 0.50 -17.37
C GLN A 21 11.25 1.49 -16.33
N ASP A 22 12.03 2.47 -16.76
CA ASP A 22 12.73 3.42 -15.88
C ASP A 22 11.81 4.37 -15.10
N ASN A 23 10.54 4.52 -15.51
CA ASN A 23 9.59 5.41 -14.84
C ASN A 23 8.21 4.74 -14.72
N GLU A 24 7.89 4.35 -13.49
CA GLU A 24 6.64 3.67 -13.14
C GLU A 24 5.39 4.57 -13.35
N TYR A 25 5.53 5.89 -13.21
CA TYR A 25 4.45 6.86 -13.37
C TYR A 25 4.06 7.11 -14.84
N LYS A 26 4.80 6.57 -15.82
CA LYS A 26 4.31 6.51 -17.20
C LYS A 26 3.08 5.61 -17.33
N SER A 27 2.86 4.68 -16.40
CA SER A 27 1.62 3.93 -16.32
C SER A 27 0.48 4.82 -15.84
N ALA A 28 -0.55 4.95 -16.68
CA ALA A 28 -1.77 5.67 -16.31
C ALA A 28 -2.43 5.13 -15.04
N ILE A 29 -2.31 3.82 -14.78
CA ILE A 29 -2.87 3.19 -13.57
C ILE A 29 -2.09 3.63 -12.33
N ILE A 30 -0.75 3.64 -12.39
CA ILE A 30 0.09 4.05 -11.26
C ILE A 30 -0.04 5.55 -11.01
N SER A 31 -0.04 6.37 -12.06
CA SER A 31 -0.29 7.80 -11.94
C SER A 31 -1.68 8.11 -11.38
N GLY A 32 -2.72 7.43 -11.85
CA GLY A 32 -4.06 7.56 -11.30
C GLY A 32 -4.13 7.16 -9.83
N LEU A 33 -3.45 6.09 -9.43
CA LEU A 33 -3.32 5.71 -8.03
C LEU A 33 -2.62 6.79 -7.21
N ALA A 34 -1.48 7.32 -7.68
CA ALA A 34 -0.74 8.37 -6.99
C ALA A 34 -1.61 9.59 -6.69
N VAL A 35 -2.43 10.02 -7.66
CA VAL A 35 -3.39 11.12 -7.47
C VAL A 35 -4.46 10.77 -6.42
N LEU A 36 -4.94 9.53 -6.38
CA LEU A 36 -5.89 9.08 -5.36
C LEU A 36 -5.29 9.02 -3.95
N GLY A 37 -3.96 9.16 -3.82
CA GLY A 37 -3.25 9.27 -2.55
C GLY A 37 -3.24 10.67 -1.97
N MET A 38 -3.66 11.69 -2.72
CA MET A 38 -3.68 13.08 -2.26
C MET A 38 -4.93 13.39 -1.44
N ARG A 39 -4.73 14.13 -0.34
CA ARG A 39 -5.79 14.70 0.48
C ARG A 39 -6.13 16.12 -0.01
N LYS A 40 -7.30 16.65 0.39
CA LYS A 40 -7.80 17.97 -0.04
C LYS A 40 -6.96 19.15 0.46
N ASP A 41 -6.18 18.94 1.51
CA ASP A 41 -5.29 19.90 2.15
C ASP A 41 -3.84 19.79 1.63
N GLU A 42 -3.65 19.21 0.44
CA GLU A 42 -2.34 18.95 -0.18
C GLU A 42 -1.47 17.94 0.59
N GLY A 43 -2.01 17.31 1.64
CA GLY A 43 -1.38 16.19 2.34
C GLY A 43 -1.50 14.86 1.61
N TRP A 44 -0.93 13.81 2.20
CA TRP A 44 -1.02 12.43 1.71
C TRP A 44 -1.94 11.60 2.61
N LEU A 45 -2.69 10.67 2.02
CA LEU A 45 -3.43 9.66 2.76
C LEU A 45 -2.46 8.73 3.49
N ASP A 46 -2.83 8.31 4.69
CA ASP A 46 -2.05 7.34 5.43
C ASP A 46 -2.19 5.92 4.82
N ALA A 47 -1.40 4.98 5.36
CA ALA A 47 -1.43 3.60 4.87
C ALA A 47 -2.79 2.91 5.10
N GLU A 48 -3.54 3.27 6.15
CA GLU A 48 -4.83 2.67 6.46
C GLU A 48 -5.92 3.12 5.49
N GLU A 49 -5.95 4.40 5.12
CA GLU A 49 -6.92 4.98 4.18
C GLU A 49 -6.58 4.69 2.72
N TYR A 50 -5.29 4.50 2.42
CA TYR A 50 -4.80 4.31 1.05
C TYR A 50 -4.74 2.84 0.60
N THR A 51 -4.37 1.91 1.50
CA THR A 51 -4.33 0.46 1.18
C THR A 51 -5.65 -0.13 0.63
N PRO A 52 -6.84 0.30 1.09
CA PRO A 52 -8.12 -0.10 0.51
C PRO A 52 -8.26 0.26 -0.98
N LYS A 53 -7.65 1.36 -1.45
CA LYS A 53 -7.70 1.77 -2.86
C LYS A 53 -6.93 0.80 -3.76
N TYR A 54 -5.74 0.37 -3.35
CA TYR A 54 -5.02 -0.72 -4.02
C TYR A 54 -5.86 -2.01 -4.06
N SER A 55 -6.54 -2.34 -2.96
CA SER A 55 -7.40 -3.51 -2.87
C SER A 55 -8.58 -3.45 -3.85
N ALA A 56 -9.19 -2.26 -4.00
CA ALA A 56 -10.28 -2.03 -4.95
C ALA A 56 -9.81 -2.22 -6.39
N VAL A 57 -8.67 -1.62 -6.77
CA VAL A 57 -8.08 -1.78 -8.11
C VAL A 57 -7.76 -3.24 -8.42
N ILE A 58 -7.16 -3.98 -7.48
CA ILE A 58 -6.91 -5.41 -7.64
C ILE A 58 -8.20 -6.19 -7.89
N LYS A 59 -9.28 -5.92 -7.15
CA LYS A 59 -10.57 -6.61 -7.33
C LYS A 59 -11.17 -6.31 -8.71
N MET A 60 -11.15 -5.05 -9.14
CA MET A 60 -11.66 -4.66 -10.45
C MET A 60 -10.83 -5.27 -11.59
N ALA A 61 -9.51 -5.23 -11.48
CA ALA A 61 -8.60 -5.84 -12.46
C ALA A 61 -8.83 -7.35 -12.58
N ARG A 62 -9.05 -8.07 -11.46
CA ARG A 62 -9.40 -9.50 -11.50
C ARG A 62 -10.67 -9.77 -12.29
N LEU A 63 -11.73 -8.97 -12.06
CA LEU A 63 -12.99 -9.11 -12.78
C LEU A 63 -12.81 -8.84 -14.27
N MET A 64 -12.10 -7.77 -14.64
CA MET A 64 -11.79 -7.44 -16.04
C MET A 64 -10.99 -8.53 -16.72
N VAL A 65 -9.98 -9.09 -16.05
CA VAL A 65 -9.15 -10.19 -16.59
C VAL A 65 -9.97 -11.45 -16.84
N VAL A 66 -10.88 -11.81 -15.93
CA VAL A 66 -11.79 -12.95 -16.12
C VAL A 66 -12.78 -12.68 -17.26
N GLN A 67 -13.33 -11.47 -17.33
CA GLN A 67 -14.25 -11.08 -18.38
C GLN A 67 -13.58 -11.13 -19.76
N GLU A 68 -12.37 -10.58 -19.89
CA GLU A 68 -11.60 -10.61 -21.12
C GLU A 68 -11.24 -12.05 -21.54
N ALA A 69 -10.85 -12.90 -20.58
CA ALA A 69 -10.60 -14.31 -20.85
C ALA A 69 -11.83 -15.04 -21.39
N PHE A 70 -13.01 -14.71 -20.88
CA PHE A 70 -14.29 -15.24 -21.34
C PHE A 70 -14.61 -14.76 -22.77
N HIS A 71 -14.49 -13.45 -23.02
CA HIS A 71 -14.72 -12.87 -24.34
C HIS A 71 -13.79 -13.46 -25.41
N ARG A 72 -12.47 -13.54 -25.13
CA ARG A 72 -11.50 -14.14 -26.06
C ARG A 72 -11.83 -15.58 -26.43
N LYS A 73 -12.33 -16.36 -25.47
CA LYS A 73 -12.72 -17.74 -25.75
C LYS A 73 -14.00 -17.80 -26.60
N GLN A 74 -14.94 -16.90 -26.38
CA GLN A 74 -16.13 -16.77 -27.22
C GLN A 74 -15.78 -16.37 -28.66
N GLU A 75 -14.89 -15.39 -28.82
CA GLU A 75 -14.36 -14.97 -30.13
C GLU A 75 -13.63 -16.12 -30.83
N ALA A 76 -12.84 -16.92 -30.10
CA ALA A 76 -12.18 -18.11 -30.65
C ALA A 76 -13.16 -19.20 -31.11
N MET A 77 -14.26 -19.41 -30.39
CA MET A 77 -15.32 -20.35 -30.81
C MET A 77 -16.03 -19.88 -32.07
N ILE A 78 -16.40 -18.60 -32.14
CA ILE A 78 -17.05 -18.00 -33.32
C ILE A 78 -16.12 -18.10 -34.53
N ALA A 79 -14.85 -17.71 -34.37
CA ALA A 79 -13.86 -17.79 -35.44
C ALA A 79 -13.62 -19.24 -35.92
N PHE A 80 -13.70 -20.23 -35.03
CA PHE A 80 -13.61 -21.64 -35.41
C PHE A 80 -14.83 -22.08 -36.24
N GLN A 81 -16.04 -21.73 -35.79
CA GLN A 81 -17.28 -22.03 -36.51
C GLN A 81 -17.31 -21.37 -37.90
N GLU A 82 -16.88 -20.12 -38.02
CA GLU A 82 -16.81 -19.42 -39.31
C GLU A 82 -15.82 -20.07 -40.27
N ARG A 83 -14.67 -20.54 -39.77
CA ARG A 83 -13.66 -21.26 -40.56
C ARG A 83 -14.20 -22.58 -41.09
N GLU A 84 -14.90 -23.34 -40.26
CA GLU A 84 -15.47 -24.63 -40.66
C GLU A 84 -16.69 -24.46 -41.58
N ARG A 85 -17.52 -23.43 -41.34
CA ARG A 85 -18.61 -23.06 -42.24
C ARG A 85 -18.11 -22.68 -43.63
N SER A 86 -16.97 -21.98 -43.71
CA SER A 86 -16.31 -21.65 -44.99
C SER A 86 -15.75 -22.89 -45.71
N ARG A 87 -15.54 -24.00 -44.98
CA ARG A 87 -15.14 -25.30 -45.52
C ARG A 87 -16.34 -26.21 -45.86
N GLY A 88 -17.56 -25.72 -45.66
CA GLY A 88 -18.80 -26.47 -45.92
C GLY A 88 -19.24 -27.38 -44.77
N ASN A 89 -18.57 -27.34 -43.62
CA ASN A 89 -18.94 -28.12 -42.44
C ASN A 89 -19.82 -27.29 -41.50
N GLU A 90 -20.94 -27.86 -41.05
CA GLU A 90 -21.76 -27.26 -40.00
C GLU A 90 -21.29 -27.80 -38.64
N VAL A 91 -20.77 -26.90 -37.80
CA VAL A 91 -20.16 -27.26 -36.51
C VAL A 91 -21.07 -26.82 -35.37
N THR A 92 -21.44 -27.78 -34.53
CA THR A 92 -22.29 -27.52 -33.37
C THR A 92 -21.50 -26.76 -32.29
N GLU A 93 -22.20 -25.98 -31.45
CA GLU A 93 -21.55 -25.26 -30.34
C GLU A 93 -20.73 -26.20 -29.41
N LYS A 94 -21.17 -27.45 -29.26
CA LYS A 94 -20.48 -28.47 -28.47
C LYS A 94 -19.13 -28.86 -29.08
N GLU A 95 -19.09 -29.10 -30.39
CA GLU A 95 -17.86 -29.43 -31.13
C GLU A 95 -16.87 -28.26 -31.11
N ALA A 96 -17.37 -27.01 -31.25
CA ALA A 96 -16.54 -25.82 -31.10
C ALA A 96 -15.96 -25.65 -29.68
N ARG A 97 -16.70 -26.07 -28.64
CA ARG A 97 -16.19 -26.07 -27.25
C ARG A 97 -15.13 -27.14 -27.00
N GLU A 98 -15.23 -28.29 -27.66
CA GLU A 98 -14.27 -29.40 -27.54
C GLU A 98 -12.96 -29.09 -28.29
N GLN A 99 -13.05 -28.43 -29.45
CA GLN A 99 -11.89 -28.09 -30.25
C GLN A 99 -11.13 -26.85 -29.73
N THR A 100 -11.79 -25.96 -28.98
CA THR A 100 -11.16 -24.78 -28.39
C THR A 100 -10.62 -25.06 -26.99
N SER A 101 -9.58 -24.31 -26.58
CA SER A 101 -9.08 -24.39 -25.21
C SER A 101 -10.20 -24.06 -24.21
N GLY A 102 -10.38 -24.91 -23.21
CA GLY A 102 -11.46 -24.75 -22.22
C GLY A 102 -11.39 -23.41 -21.47
N TYR A 103 -12.53 -22.93 -20.97
CA TYR A 103 -12.63 -21.66 -20.22
C TYR A 103 -11.59 -21.56 -19.10
N TYR A 104 -11.37 -22.66 -18.37
CA TYR A 104 -10.37 -22.75 -17.31
C TYR A 104 -8.96 -22.40 -17.82
N HIS A 105 -8.55 -22.93 -18.97
CA HIS A 105 -7.22 -22.69 -19.53
C HIS A 105 -7.06 -21.24 -20.03
N SER A 106 -8.10 -20.67 -20.64
CA SER A 106 -8.12 -19.25 -21.03
C SER A 106 -7.97 -18.33 -19.81
N ILE A 107 -8.78 -18.55 -18.78
CA ILE A 107 -8.72 -17.78 -17.53
C ILE A 107 -7.37 -17.98 -16.85
N LYS A 108 -6.87 -19.21 -16.73
CA LYS A 108 -5.57 -19.52 -16.12
C LYS A 108 -4.43 -18.79 -16.83
N GLY A 109 -4.43 -18.75 -18.16
CA GLY A 109 -3.44 -18.02 -18.94
C GLY A 109 -3.46 -16.51 -18.65
N MET A 110 -4.64 -15.91 -18.63
CA MET A 110 -4.83 -14.49 -18.35
C MET A 110 -4.48 -14.13 -16.89
N VAL A 111 -4.90 -14.95 -15.92
CA VAL A 111 -4.54 -14.79 -14.50
C VAL A 111 -3.03 -14.92 -14.31
N ARG A 112 -2.38 -15.90 -14.93
CA ARG A 112 -0.92 -16.03 -14.89
C ARG A 112 -0.19 -14.86 -15.55
N LYS A 113 -0.80 -14.23 -16.56
CA LYS A 113 -0.20 -13.07 -17.23
C LYS A 113 -0.28 -11.80 -16.36
N PHE A 114 -1.42 -11.57 -15.71
CA PHE A 114 -1.74 -10.27 -15.09
C PHE A 114 -1.81 -10.27 -13.56
N MET A 115 -2.12 -11.41 -12.95
CA MET A 115 -2.45 -11.52 -11.52
C MET A 115 -1.39 -12.25 -10.69
N THR A 116 -0.29 -12.69 -11.32
CA THR A 116 0.84 -13.31 -10.63
C THR A 116 2.09 -12.44 -10.75
N MET A 117 2.98 -12.57 -9.76
CA MET A 117 4.31 -11.97 -9.82
C MET A 117 5.08 -12.63 -10.97
N ALA A 118 5.63 -11.83 -11.89
CA ALA A 118 6.40 -12.38 -13.01
C ALA A 118 7.68 -13.04 -12.49
N ASP A 119 8.05 -14.11 -13.18
CA ASP A 119 9.42 -14.61 -13.21
C ASP A 119 10.31 -13.59 -13.92
N GLY A 120 11.56 -13.45 -13.48
CA GLY A 120 12.47 -12.34 -13.83
C GLY A 120 12.85 -12.17 -15.31
N LYS A 121 12.13 -12.80 -16.24
CA LYS A 121 12.30 -12.66 -17.70
C LYS A 121 11.42 -11.57 -18.32
N ARG A 122 10.43 -11.03 -17.60
CA ARG A 122 9.50 -10.02 -18.11
C ARG A 122 9.61 -8.72 -17.34
N ASP A 123 9.49 -7.59 -18.05
CA ASP A 123 9.35 -6.27 -17.43
C ASP A 123 8.22 -6.27 -16.40
N PRO A 124 8.40 -5.57 -15.26
CA PRO A 124 7.37 -5.50 -14.25
C PRO A 124 6.10 -4.82 -14.79
N THR A 125 4.94 -5.25 -14.29
CA THR A 125 3.64 -4.69 -14.71
C THR A 125 3.00 -3.88 -13.58
N PRO A 126 2.06 -2.96 -13.87
CA PRO A 126 1.31 -2.21 -12.88
C PRO A 126 0.73 -3.08 -11.77
N MET A 127 0.19 -4.25 -12.11
CA MET A 127 -0.38 -5.16 -11.12
C MET A 127 0.65 -5.66 -10.11
N GLN A 128 1.86 -5.96 -10.54
CA GLN A 128 2.92 -6.42 -9.64
C GLN A 128 3.36 -5.33 -8.69
N TRP A 129 3.49 -4.10 -9.21
CA TRP A 129 3.76 -2.93 -8.40
C TRP A 129 2.66 -2.73 -7.35
N ILE A 130 1.39 -2.78 -7.76
CA ILE A 130 0.23 -2.63 -6.86
C ILE A 130 0.20 -3.73 -5.80
N PHE A 131 0.51 -4.99 -6.16
CA PHE A 131 0.60 -6.07 -5.17
C PHE A 131 1.70 -5.81 -4.13
N ARG A 132 2.88 -5.34 -4.55
CA ARG A 132 3.98 -4.98 -3.64
C ARG A 132 3.61 -3.82 -2.74
N ALA A 133 3.13 -2.72 -3.33
CA ALA A 133 2.71 -1.52 -2.61
C ALA A 133 1.61 -1.84 -1.58
N ARG A 134 0.62 -2.66 -1.94
CA ARG A 134 -0.41 -3.12 -1.02
C ARG A 134 0.15 -3.99 0.11
N SER A 135 1.07 -4.89 -0.19
CA SER A 135 1.68 -5.78 0.81
C SER A 135 2.50 -4.97 1.81
N TYR A 136 3.21 -3.96 1.31
CA TYR A 136 3.93 -3.00 2.13
C TYR A 136 3.00 -2.14 2.99
N GLY A 137 1.92 -1.61 2.42
CA GLY A 137 0.90 -0.86 3.17
C GLY A 137 0.25 -1.70 4.28
N PHE A 138 -0.02 -2.99 4.02
CA PHE A 138 -0.45 -3.90 5.08
C PHE A 138 0.62 -4.11 6.16
N LYS A 139 1.90 -4.25 5.77
CA LYS A 139 2.98 -4.35 6.75
C LYS A 139 2.97 -3.14 7.67
N ILE A 140 2.92 -1.92 7.13
CA ILE A 140 2.80 -0.68 7.91
C ILE A 140 1.60 -0.76 8.85
N ARG A 141 0.41 -1.09 8.34
CA ARG A 141 -0.80 -1.18 9.17
C ARG A 141 -0.69 -2.18 10.33
N TYR A 142 0.04 -3.28 10.15
CA TYR A 142 0.22 -4.29 11.18
C TYR A 142 1.44 -4.06 12.08
N THR A 143 2.41 -3.23 11.69
CA THR A 143 3.63 -2.98 12.49
C THR A 143 3.69 -1.60 13.11
N THR A 144 2.94 -0.64 12.58
CA THR A 144 2.93 0.76 13.04
C THR A 144 1.73 0.99 13.95
N THR A 145 1.98 1.66 15.08
CA THR A 145 0.96 2.07 16.05
C THR A 145 0.00 3.07 15.39
N ALA A 146 -1.28 2.71 15.27
CA ALA A 146 -2.35 3.59 14.82
C ALA A 146 -3.43 3.74 15.92
N ALA A 147 -4.31 4.73 15.77
CA ALA A 147 -5.42 4.95 16.70
C ALA A 147 -6.30 3.68 16.81
N GLY A 148 -6.60 3.25 18.03
CA GLY A 148 -7.38 2.03 18.30
C GLY A 148 -6.56 0.74 18.47
N CYS A 149 -5.23 0.78 18.37
CA CYS A 149 -4.36 -0.37 18.64
C CYS A 149 -3.94 -0.52 20.12
N ILE A 150 -4.25 0.48 20.96
CA ILE A 150 -3.89 0.51 22.38
C ILE A 150 -5.16 0.35 23.21
N GLN A 151 -5.21 -0.70 24.03
CA GLN A 151 -6.29 -0.94 24.98
C GLN A 151 -5.80 -0.75 26.41
N TRP A 152 -6.64 -0.15 27.25
CA TRP A 152 -6.38 0.06 28.67
C TRP A 152 -7.25 -0.89 29.49
N LEU A 153 -6.63 -1.69 30.35
CA LEU A 153 -7.30 -2.52 31.34
C LEU A 153 -6.71 -2.21 32.71
N GLY A 154 -7.28 -1.22 33.40
CA GLY A 154 -6.69 -0.68 34.63
C GLY A 154 -5.29 -0.11 34.36
N ASP A 155 -4.30 -0.56 35.13
CA ASP A 155 -2.88 -0.17 34.98
C ASP A 155 -2.14 -0.94 33.87
N THR A 156 -2.80 -1.87 33.19
CA THR A 156 -2.18 -2.61 32.09
C THR A 156 -2.55 -1.98 30.74
N ILE A 157 -1.53 -1.74 29.91
CA ILE A 157 -1.70 -1.43 28.50
C ILE A 157 -1.53 -2.71 27.67
N LEU A 158 -2.45 -2.92 26.73
CA LEU A 158 -2.33 -3.96 25.71
C LEU A 158 -2.10 -3.32 24.35
N TYR A 159 -1.03 -3.76 23.70
CA TYR A 159 -0.72 -3.42 22.33
C TYR A 159 -0.46 -4.72 21.54
N GLN A 160 -1.38 -5.05 20.63
CA GLN A 160 -1.35 -6.30 19.86
C GLN A 160 -1.25 -7.55 20.76
N GLN A 161 -0.12 -8.27 20.72
CA GLN A 161 0.16 -9.45 21.55
C GLN A 161 1.02 -9.13 22.77
N ILE A 162 1.40 -7.86 22.95
CA ILE A 162 2.24 -7.41 24.05
C ILE A 162 1.34 -6.80 25.11
N ARG A 163 1.58 -7.23 26.35
CA ARG A 163 0.92 -6.72 27.54
C ARG A 163 2.02 -6.18 28.46
N PHE A 164 1.89 -4.93 28.88
CA PHE A 164 2.81 -4.34 29.84
C PHE A 164 2.06 -3.50 30.87
N ASP A 165 2.60 -3.45 32.08
CA ASP A 165 2.09 -2.65 33.18
C ASP A 165 2.64 -1.22 33.14
N MET A 166 1.94 -0.26 33.74
CA MET A 166 2.39 1.13 33.82
C MET A 166 3.76 1.27 34.53
N SER A 167 4.10 0.37 35.45
CA SER A 167 5.44 0.35 36.07
C SER A 167 6.55 0.02 35.07
N GLU A 168 6.30 -0.90 34.15
CA GLU A 168 7.22 -1.30 33.09
C GLU A 168 7.35 -0.17 32.06
N VAL A 169 6.25 0.48 31.69
CA VAL A 169 6.26 1.65 30.79
C VAL A 169 7.06 2.79 31.40
N ARG A 170 6.85 3.09 32.68
CA ARG A 170 7.61 4.13 33.37
C ARG A 170 9.11 3.82 33.36
N THR A 171 9.47 2.56 33.59
CA THR A 171 10.87 2.11 33.55
C THR A 171 11.46 2.25 32.15
N LEU A 172 10.71 1.87 31.11
CA LEU A 172 11.12 2.00 29.71
C LEU A 172 11.28 3.47 29.29
N ILE A 173 10.36 4.35 29.67
CA ILE A 173 10.44 5.79 29.41
C ILE A 173 11.65 6.40 30.13
N HIS A 174 11.89 6.05 31.39
CA HIS A 174 13.10 6.52 32.09
C HIS A 174 14.39 6.07 31.41
N GLY A 175 14.43 4.84 30.90
CA GLY A 175 15.55 4.34 30.10
C GLY A 175 15.75 5.15 28.82
N LEU A 176 14.68 5.33 28.03
CA LEU A 176 14.72 6.13 26.79
C LEU A 176 15.13 7.58 27.03
N VAL A 177 14.61 8.23 28.08
CA VAL A 177 14.98 9.60 28.43
C VAL A 177 16.45 9.67 28.82
N LYS A 178 16.95 8.67 29.55
CA LYS A 178 18.37 8.59 29.91
C LYS A 178 19.25 8.44 28.66
N GLU A 179 18.94 7.51 27.78
CA GLU A 179 19.67 7.30 26.51
C GLU A 179 19.62 8.55 25.63
N ALA A 180 18.45 9.18 25.48
CA ALA A 180 18.30 10.40 24.69
C ALA A 180 19.12 11.57 25.27
N ARG A 181 19.16 11.71 26.60
CA ARG A 181 20.02 12.70 27.28
C ARG A 181 21.51 12.40 27.09
N GLU A 182 21.92 11.13 27.16
CA GLU A 182 23.29 10.73 26.87
C GLU A 182 23.68 11.13 25.44
N VAL A 183 22.88 10.80 24.43
CA VAL A 183 23.15 11.19 23.04
C VAL A 183 23.16 12.71 22.86
N LEU A 184 22.16 13.41 23.41
CA LEU A 184 22.05 14.87 23.28
C LEU A 184 23.24 15.60 23.89
N TYR A 185 23.62 15.25 25.11
CA TYR A 185 24.65 15.98 25.82
C TYR A 185 26.05 15.52 25.44
N LYS A 186 26.29 14.21 25.34
CA LYS A 186 27.63 13.67 25.08
C LYS A 186 28.00 13.69 23.59
N ASP A 187 27.09 13.26 22.72
CA ASP A 187 27.41 13.06 21.30
C ASP A 187 27.11 14.30 20.44
N LEU A 188 26.05 15.05 20.78
CA LEU A 188 25.63 16.23 20.00
C LEU A 188 26.18 17.54 20.55
N LEU A 189 25.93 17.85 21.83
CA LEU A 189 26.37 19.09 22.46
C LEU A 189 27.82 19.04 22.99
N LEU A 190 28.42 17.85 23.02
CA LEU A 190 29.80 17.60 23.45
C LEU A 190 30.11 18.16 24.85
N VAL A 191 29.15 18.00 25.77
CA VAL A 191 29.24 18.48 27.15
C VAL A 191 29.68 17.34 28.06
N ASP A 192 30.59 17.63 28.99
CA ASP A 192 31.06 16.65 29.97
C ASP A 192 29.95 16.33 30.98
N GLN A 193 29.58 15.06 31.08
CA GLN A 193 28.67 14.55 32.10
C GLN A 193 29.46 14.09 33.34
N ASP A 194 28.91 14.36 34.52
CA ASP A 194 29.45 13.82 35.76
C ASP A 194 29.24 12.29 35.87
N SER A 195 29.82 11.67 36.90
CA SER A 195 29.66 10.22 37.17
C SER A 195 28.22 9.76 37.44
N GLN A 196 27.27 10.69 37.57
CA GLN A 196 25.84 10.42 37.79
C GLN A 196 24.99 10.78 36.55
N GLY A 197 25.60 11.27 35.47
CA GLY A 197 24.93 11.67 34.24
C GLY A 197 24.31 13.07 34.26
N HIS A 198 24.65 13.90 35.26
CA HIS A 198 24.25 15.30 35.29
C HIS A 198 25.23 16.16 34.50
N VAL A 199 24.68 17.20 33.89
CA VAL A 199 25.42 18.18 33.09
C VAL A 199 25.42 19.51 33.84
N ASP A 200 26.51 20.26 33.74
CA ASP A 200 26.56 21.62 34.28
C ASP A 200 25.47 22.48 33.60
N PRO A 201 24.50 23.04 34.36
CA PRO A 201 23.42 23.83 33.81
C PRO A 201 23.89 25.13 33.12
N THR A 202 25.14 25.55 33.31
CA THR A 202 25.72 26.69 32.57
C THR A 202 26.15 26.33 31.14
N GLN A 203 26.33 25.04 30.86
CA GLN A 203 26.79 24.52 29.56
C GLN A 203 25.62 24.14 28.63
N VAL A 204 24.39 24.11 29.15
CA VAL A 204 23.19 23.70 28.40
C VAL A 204 22.17 24.84 28.44
N PRO A 205 21.59 25.23 27.29
CA PRO A 205 20.47 26.17 27.29
C PRO A 205 19.27 25.58 28.04
N GLY A 206 18.73 26.34 29.00
CA GLY A 206 17.51 25.97 29.70
C GLY A 206 16.33 25.98 28.73
N ILE A 207 15.89 24.80 28.32
CA ILE A 207 14.63 24.61 27.59
C ILE A 207 13.57 24.28 28.63
N ASP A 208 12.50 25.07 28.65
CA ASP A 208 11.35 24.83 29.52
C ASP A 208 10.48 23.70 28.93
N TRP A 209 10.95 22.47 29.10
CA TRP A 209 10.29 21.28 28.56
C TRP A 209 8.89 21.07 29.14
N ASP A 210 8.60 21.62 30.33
CA ASP A 210 7.33 21.43 31.02
C ASP A 210 6.20 22.28 30.41
N THR A 211 6.53 23.35 29.68
CA THR A 211 5.55 24.22 29.01
C THR A 211 5.32 23.84 27.55
N ILE A 212 6.17 23.00 26.96
CA ILE A 212 6.02 22.58 25.57
C ILE A 212 4.96 21.49 25.44
N VAL A 213 3.94 21.75 24.64
CA VAL A 213 2.84 20.82 24.35
C VAL A 213 2.74 20.59 22.85
N ASP A 214 2.59 19.33 22.43
CA ASP A 214 2.28 18.98 21.05
C ASP A 214 0.78 18.65 20.89
N ASN A 215 0.26 18.84 19.69
CA ASN A 215 -1.02 18.31 19.28
C ASN A 215 -0.80 17.08 18.38
N PRO A 216 -0.80 15.86 18.94
CA PRO A 216 -0.50 14.65 18.18
C PRO A 216 -1.56 14.30 17.12
N SER A 217 -2.70 14.99 17.12
CA SER A 217 -3.73 14.82 16.09
C SER A 217 -3.55 15.77 14.90
N GLU A 218 -2.67 16.77 15.02
CA GLU A 218 -2.39 17.72 13.95
C GLU A 218 -1.37 17.10 12.97
N SER A 219 -1.77 17.03 11.70
CA SER A 219 -1.00 16.37 10.64
C SER A 219 -0.71 17.28 9.45
N ARG A 220 -1.05 18.56 9.56
CA ARG A 220 -0.78 19.57 8.52
C ARG A 220 0.72 19.66 8.24
N VAL A 221 1.04 19.80 6.95
CA VAL A 221 2.42 20.05 6.51
C VAL A 221 2.94 21.35 7.11
N GLY A 222 4.13 21.29 7.72
CA GLY A 222 4.77 22.44 8.36
C GLY A 222 4.35 22.70 9.82
N TRP A 223 3.54 21.82 10.42
CA TRP A 223 3.27 21.87 11.86
C TRP A 223 4.52 21.53 12.68
N SER A 224 4.81 22.35 13.69
CA SER A 224 5.73 22.04 14.77
C SER A 224 5.02 22.22 16.11
N PHE A 225 5.44 21.50 17.15
CA PHE A 225 4.99 21.74 18.54
C PHE A 225 5.30 23.18 19.01
N LEU A 226 6.22 23.89 18.33
CA LEU A 226 6.51 25.31 18.55
C LEU A 226 5.39 26.24 18.04
N ASP A 227 4.57 25.76 17.11
CA ASP A 227 3.42 26.49 16.59
C ASP A 227 2.17 26.30 17.46
N ASP A 228 2.22 25.40 18.46
CA ASP A 228 1.11 25.18 19.39
C ASP A 228 0.94 26.39 20.32
N GLU A 229 -0.25 26.99 20.31
CA GLU A 229 -0.57 28.14 21.16
C GLU A 229 -0.44 27.83 22.66
N ARG A 230 -0.49 26.56 23.05
CA ARG A 230 -0.32 26.11 24.44
C ARG A 230 1.15 26.12 24.89
N SER A 231 2.10 26.23 23.94
CA SER A 231 3.55 26.29 24.19
C SER A 231 4.09 27.73 24.30
N ARG A 232 3.20 28.74 24.37
CA ARG A 232 3.52 30.17 24.53
C ARG A 232 3.05 30.71 25.87
#